data_AF-A0A8S1XHH8-F1
#
_entry.id   AF-A0A8S1XHH8-F1
#
_cell.length_a   1.000
_cell.length_b   1.000
_cell.length_c   1.000
_cell.angle_alpha   90.00
_cell.angle_beta   90.00
_cell.angle_gamma   90.00
#
_symmetry.space_group_name_H-M   'P 1'
#
loop_
_entity.id
_entity.type
_entity.pdbx_description
1 polymer ?
#
loop_
_entity_poly.entity_id
_entity_poly.type
_entity_poly.pdbx_seq_one_letter_code
_entity_poly.pdbx_strand_id
1 'polypeptide(L)'
;MINRPPVPKFRDECPTPKRSTDLLEEVQHLVFKMNLDDAIEKKAIAILHNLNIPNTSLHAQALVHCAMKELNYSLPKADVKVEYLSKCIQNQYTSLISTLCQKLKLNSKASQVCCFLLQQMQPLINKLPKQLQNAISVKIATDIIYLKQGGISPKIIAQMANIKLEQFQINLNRIKPFAFKIIQDLFNYINNISQ
;
A
#
# COMPACT_ATOMS: atom_id res chain seq x y z
N MET A 1 27.93 -32.86 -58.00
CA MET A 1 27.86 -31.49 -57.43
C MET A 1 26.72 -31.45 -56.44
N ILE A 2 27.00 -31.33 -55.14
CA ILE A 2 25.98 -31.33 -54.09
C ILE A 2 25.46 -29.90 -53.95
N ASN A 3 24.23 -29.65 -54.41
CA ASN A 3 23.55 -28.37 -54.22
C ASN A 3 23.27 -28.16 -52.74
N ARG A 4 24.06 -27.29 -52.09
CA ARG A 4 23.72 -26.84 -50.73
C ARG A 4 22.43 -26.02 -50.79
N PRO A 5 21.47 -26.25 -49.88
CA PRO A 5 20.28 -25.42 -49.83
C PRO A 5 20.67 -23.97 -49.51
N PRO A 6 19.94 -22.99 -50.06
CA PRO A 6 20.27 -21.58 -49.88
C PRO A 6 20.13 -21.18 -48.41
N VAL A 7 21.10 -20.43 -47.90
CA VAL A 7 21.07 -19.87 -46.55
C VAL A 7 19.96 -18.82 -46.48
N PRO A 8 19.06 -18.86 -45.48
CA PRO A 8 18.02 -17.84 -45.31
C PRO A 8 18.68 -16.47 -45.13
N LYS A 9 18.34 -15.51 -46.01
CA LYS A 9 18.74 -14.11 -45.85
C LYS A 9 17.87 -13.50 -44.75
N PHE A 10 18.44 -13.27 -43.57
CA PHE A 10 17.81 -12.43 -42.56
C PHE A 10 17.59 -11.04 -43.17
N ARG A 11 16.35 -10.56 -43.19
CA ARG A 11 16.04 -9.19 -43.60
C ARG A 11 16.45 -8.27 -42.44
N ASP A 12 17.23 -7.24 -42.74
CA ASP A 12 17.67 -6.22 -41.75
C ASP A 12 16.50 -5.44 -41.10
N GLU A 13 15.26 -5.70 -41.53
CA GLU A 13 14.02 -5.05 -41.08
C GLU A 13 13.19 -5.92 -40.12
N CYS A 14 13.78 -6.88 -39.42
CA CYS A 14 13.15 -7.41 -38.21
C CYS A 14 13.61 -6.58 -37.01
N PRO A 15 12.88 -5.50 -36.62
CA PRO A 15 13.16 -4.88 -35.33
C PRO A 15 12.97 -5.96 -34.28
N THR A 16 14.03 -6.26 -33.52
CA THR A 16 13.91 -7.01 -32.28
C THR A 16 12.73 -6.44 -31.52
N PRO A 17 11.71 -7.24 -31.15
CA PRO A 17 10.57 -6.71 -30.42
C PRO A 17 11.13 -5.97 -29.21
N LYS A 18 10.75 -4.70 -29.04
CA LYS A 18 11.11 -3.92 -27.86
C LYS A 18 10.62 -4.73 -26.66
N ARG A 19 11.55 -5.32 -25.89
CA ARG A 19 11.20 -5.95 -24.63
C ARG A 19 10.54 -4.87 -23.79
N SER A 20 9.23 -4.98 -23.56
CA SER A 20 8.62 -4.28 -22.44
C SER A 20 9.22 -4.93 -21.20
N THR A 21 10.19 -4.26 -20.56
CA THR A 21 10.63 -4.69 -19.24
C THR A 21 9.43 -4.68 -18.32
N ASP A 22 9.28 -5.74 -17.54
CA ASP A 22 8.28 -5.73 -16.49
C ASP A 22 8.64 -4.62 -15.49
N LEU A 23 7.64 -3.98 -14.90
CA LEU A 23 7.86 -2.89 -13.94
C LEU A 23 8.71 -3.37 -12.77
N LEU A 24 8.53 -4.64 -12.37
CA LEU A 24 9.32 -5.31 -11.36
C LEU A 24 10.80 -5.40 -11.78
N GLU A 25 11.07 -5.89 -12.99
CA GLU A 25 12.44 -6.01 -13.53
C GLU A 25 13.13 -4.64 -13.61
N GLU A 26 12.39 -3.61 -14.03
CA GLU A 26 12.90 -2.24 -14.11
C GLU A 26 13.25 -1.68 -12.72
N VAL A 27 12.41 -1.95 -11.70
CA VAL A 27 12.70 -1.56 -10.31
C VAL A 27 13.96 -2.26 -9.80
N GLN A 28 14.10 -3.57 -10.03
CA GLN A 28 15.29 -4.33 -9.63
C GLN A 28 16.55 -3.81 -10.32
N HIS A 29 16.47 -3.54 -11.62
CA HIS A 29 17.56 -2.97 -12.39
C HIS A 29 17.97 -1.59 -11.87
N LEU A 30 17.02 -0.74 -11.49
CA LEU A 30 17.31 0.59 -10.92
C LEU A 30 17.99 0.50 -9.55
N VAL A 31 17.52 -0.38 -8.67
CA VAL A 31 18.14 -0.62 -7.35
C VAL A 31 19.59 -1.06 -7.53
N PHE A 32 19.83 -2.05 -8.41
CA PHE A 32 21.17 -2.55 -8.71
C PHE A 32 22.06 -1.45 -9.30
N LYS A 33 21.56 -0.71 -10.30
CA LYS A 33 22.30 0.37 -10.96
C LYS A 33 22.71 1.50 -9.99
N MET A 34 21.88 1.77 -8.99
CA MET A 34 22.12 2.80 -7.99
C MET A 34 22.89 2.29 -6.77
N ASN A 35 23.27 1.00 -6.74
CA ASN A 35 23.92 0.35 -5.61
C ASN A 35 23.17 0.56 -4.29
N LEU A 36 21.85 0.34 -4.32
CA LEU A 36 20.94 0.49 -3.18
C LEU A 36 20.74 -0.84 -2.46
N ASP A 37 20.48 -0.78 -1.16
CA ASP A 37 20.28 -1.97 -0.32
C ASP A 37 19.00 -2.75 -0.66
N ASP A 38 19.00 -4.06 -0.42
CA ASP A 38 17.85 -4.98 -0.55
C ASP A 38 16.60 -4.50 0.20
N ALA A 39 16.77 -3.70 1.25
CA ALA A 39 15.66 -3.12 2.00
C ALA A 39 14.81 -2.18 1.13
N ILE A 40 15.45 -1.42 0.23
CA ILE A 40 14.77 -0.52 -0.71
C ILE A 40 14.02 -1.34 -1.77
N GLU A 41 14.65 -2.40 -2.29
CA GLU A 41 13.99 -3.32 -3.24
C GLU A 41 12.73 -3.93 -2.62
N LYS A 42 12.85 -4.55 -1.44
CA LYS A 42 11.71 -5.15 -0.74
C LYS A 42 10.60 -4.14 -0.48
N LYS A 43 10.95 -2.90 -0.13
CA LYS A 43 9.97 -1.84 0.09
C LYS A 43 9.29 -1.40 -1.21
N ALA A 44 10.03 -1.24 -2.30
CA ALA A 44 9.50 -0.88 -3.61
C ALA A 44 8.55 -1.98 -4.14
N ILE A 45 8.95 -3.25 -4.03
CA ILE A 45 8.13 -4.41 -4.39
C ILE A 45 6.86 -4.47 -3.53
N ALA A 46 6.97 -4.22 -2.22
CA ALA A 46 5.80 -4.17 -1.34
C ALA A 46 4.82 -3.06 -1.74
N ILE A 47 5.31 -1.88 -2.13
CA ILE A 47 4.45 -0.79 -2.62
C ILE A 47 3.78 -1.19 -3.95
N LEU A 48 4.55 -1.78 -4.87
CA LEU A 48 4.06 -2.25 -6.16
C LEU A 48 2.97 -3.32 -6.03
N HIS A 49 3.09 -4.28 -5.11
CA HIS A 49 2.03 -5.28 -4.90
C HIS A 49 0.74 -4.70 -4.31
N ASN A 50 0.83 -3.60 -3.58
CA ASN A 50 -0.32 -2.97 -2.94
C ASN A 50 -1.03 -1.94 -3.83
N LEU A 51 -0.40 -1.51 -4.93
CA LEU A 51 -0.91 -0.45 -5.81
C LEU A 51 -0.85 -0.90 -7.27
N ASN A 52 -1.89 -0.61 -8.05
CA ASN A 52 -1.84 -0.81 -9.49
C ASN A 52 -1.08 0.36 -10.14
N ILE A 53 0.21 0.15 -10.46
CA ILE A 53 1.11 1.18 -10.99
C ILE A 53 1.35 0.94 -12.49
N PRO A 54 1.24 1.97 -13.35
CA PRO A 54 1.52 1.84 -14.78
C PRO A 54 2.94 1.34 -15.06
N ASN A 55 3.08 0.35 -15.96
CA ASN A 55 4.37 -0.18 -16.37
C ASN A 55 5.13 0.83 -17.26
N THR A 56 5.90 1.72 -16.62
CA THR A 56 6.77 2.69 -17.31
C THR A 56 8.01 2.97 -16.46
N SER A 57 9.15 3.27 -17.11
CA SER A 57 10.41 3.57 -16.41
C SER A 57 10.30 4.77 -15.45
N LEU A 58 9.48 5.78 -15.78
CA LEU A 58 9.22 6.93 -14.91
C LEU A 58 8.54 6.51 -13.59
N HIS A 59 7.60 5.56 -13.65
CA HIS A 59 6.94 5.04 -12.44
C HIS A 59 7.87 4.12 -11.65
N ALA A 60 8.76 3.37 -12.31
CA ALA A 60 9.81 2.59 -11.63
C ALA A 60 10.75 3.51 -10.83
N GLN A 61 11.20 4.61 -11.42
CA GLN A 61 12.03 5.61 -10.74
C GLN A 61 11.28 6.25 -9.56
N ALA A 62 10.01 6.61 -9.75
CA ALA A 62 9.17 7.19 -8.69
C ALA A 62 8.93 6.21 -7.53
N LEU A 63 8.80 4.90 -7.83
CA LEU A 63 8.70 3.81 -6.84
C LEU A 63 9.95 3.68 -5.99
N VAL A 64 11.13 3.59 -6.63
CA VAL A 64 12.42 3.52 -5.91
C VAL A 64 12.62 4.77 -5.07
N HIS A 65 12.36 5.95 -5.63
CA HIS A 65 12.42 7.22 -4.91
C HIS A 65 11.47 7.26 -3.70
N CYS A 66 10.25 6.72 -3.84
CA CYS A 66 9.29 6.60 -2.74
C CYS A 66 9.81 5.65 -1.65
N ALA A 67 10.38 4.51 -2.02
CA ALA A 67 10.92 3.52 -1.09
C ALA A 67 12.11 4.06 -0.29
N MET A 68 13.03 4.76 -0.96
CA MET A 68 14.15 5.45 -0.32
C MET A 68 13.66 6.47 0.71
N LYS A 69 12.65 7.28 0.35
CA LYS A 69 12.06 8.29 1.22
C LYS A 69 11.40 7.69 2.46
N GLU A 70 10.65 6.60 2.32
CA GLU A 70 10.03 5.89 3.45
C GLU A 70 11.05 5.27 4.40
N LEU A 71 12.23 4.91 3.91
CA LEU A 71 13.33 4.35 4.70
C LEU A 71 14.32 5.43 5.19
N ASN A 72 14.04 6.72 4.97
CA ASN A 72 14.89 7.85 5.34
C ASN A 72 16.30 7.85 4.71
N TYR A 73 16.45 7.33 3.49
CA TYR A 73 17.70 7.42 2.74
C TYR A 73 17.89 8.80 2.11
N SER A 74 19.15 9.15 1.83
CA SER A 74 19.48 10.35 1.06
C SER A 74 18.93 10.24 -0.36
N LEU A 75 18.07 11.19 -0.74
CA LEU A 75 17.45 11.21 -2.05
C LEU A 75 18.38 11.87 -3.07
N PRO A 76 18.69 11.22 -4.20
CA PRO A 76 19.38 11.90 -5.30
C PRO A 76 18.47 12.98 -5.90
N LYS A 77 19.06 13.99 -6.55
CA LYS A 77 18.30 14.99 -7.30
C LYS A 77 17.48 14.28 -8.37
N ALA A 78 16.16 14.29 -8.23
CA ALA A 78 15.23 13.71 -9.18
C ALA A 78 14.61 14.80 -10.07
N ASP A 79 14.10 14.40 -11.24
CA ASP A 79 13.29 15.29 -12.05
C ASP A 79 11.98 15.63 -11.30
N VAL A 80 11.46 16.85 -11.51
CA VAL A 80 10.23 17.36 -10.87
C VAL A 80 9.05 16.41 -11.10
N LYS A 81 9.00 15.77 -12.28
CA LYS A 81 7.97 14.75 -12.60
C LYS A 81 8.07 13.51 -11.73
N VAL A 82 9.29 13.03 -11.46
CA VAL A 82 9.55 11.86 -10.61
C VAL A 82 9.21 12.18 -9.15
N GLU A 83 9.57 13.37 -8.67
CA GLU A 83 9.21 13.81 -7.32
C GLU A 83 7.69 13.91 -7.13
N TYR A 84 6.99 14.48 -8.12
CA TYR A 84 5.54 14.57 -8.11
C TYR A 84 4.89 13.19 -8.06
N LEU A 85 5.29 12.28 -8.96
CA LEU A 85 4.75 10.93 -8.99
C LEU A 85 5.08 10.14 -7.72
N SER A 86 6.29 10.29 -7.20
CA SER A 86 6.71 9.67 -5.94
C SER A 86 5.79 10.12 -4.79
N LYS A 87 5.45 11.41 -4.74
CA LYS A 87 4.49 11.94 -3.75
C LYS A 87 3.08 11.37 -3.95
N CYS A 88 2.61 11.23 -5.19
CA CYS A 88 1.32 10.62 -5.49
C CYS A 88 1.25 9.15 -5.04
N ILE A 89 2.27 8.36 -5.38
CA ILE A 89 2.41 6.95 -4.97
C ILE A 89 2.46 6.86 -3.43
N GLN A 90 3.25 7.72 -2.78
CA GLN A 90 3.34 7.76 -1.33
C GLN A 90 1.98 8.07 -0.69
N ASN A 91 1.22 9.04 -1.21
CA ASN A 91 -0.10 9.38 -0.70
C ASN A 91 -1.09 8.22 -0.88
N GLN A 92 -1.06 7.53 -2.02
CA GLN A 92 -1.91 6.37 -2.26
C GLN A 92 -1.57 5.24 -1.29
N TYR A 93 -0.28 4.87 -1.19
CA TYR A 93 0.20 3.80 -0.33
C TYR A 93 -0.06 4.07 1.16
N THR A 94 0.20 5.29 1.64
CA THR A 94 -0.07 5.68 3.03
C THR A 94 -1.56 5.77 3.34
N SER A 95 -2.41 5.99 2.33
CA SER A 95 -3.87 5.98 2.49
C SER A 95 -4.47 4.58 2.55
N LEU A 96 -3.68 3.52 2.34
CA LEU A 96 -4.15 2.15 2.52
C LEU A 96 -4.23 1.79 4.00
N ILE A 97 -5.33 1.16 4.39
CA ILE A 97 -5.50 0.64 5.75
C ILE A 97 -4.49 -0.47 6.09
N SER A 98 -4.08 -1.25 5.09
CA SER A 98 -3.05 -2.30 5.23
C SER A 98 -1.72 -1.72 5.72
N THR A 99 -1.32 -0.56 5.20
CA THR A 99 -0.10 0.14 5.62
C THR A 99 -0.16 0.54 7.10
N LEU A 100 -1.32 1.02 7.57
CA LEU A 100 -1.50 1.34 8.99
C LEU A 100 -1.47 0.08 9.87
N CYS A 101 -2.11 -1.01 9.42
CA CYS A 101 -2.09 -2.30 10.13
C CYS A 101 -0.68 -2.86 10.27
N GLN A 102 0.14 -2.76 9.21
CA GLN A 102 1.55 -3.16 9.22
C GLN A 102 2.39 -2.32 10.18
N LYS A 103 2.22 -0.99 10.18
CA LYS A 103 2.92 -0.10 11.15
C LYS A 103 2.58 -0.45 12.60
N LEU A 104 1.35 -0.89 12.85
CA LEU A 104 0.88 -1.35 14.16
C LEU A 104 1.21 -2.81 14.46
N LYS A 105 1.92 -3.50 13.56
CA LYS A 105 2.31 -4.93 13.68
C LYS A 105 1.11 -5.86 13.91
N LEU A 106 -0.03 -5.54 13.31
CA LEU A 106 -1.21 -6.41 13.34
C LEU A 106 -0.98 -7.65 12.50
N ASN A 107 -1.50 -8.80 12.95
CA ASN A 107 -1.45 -10.04 12.16
C ASN A 107 -2.42 -9.97 10.96
N SER A 108 -2.33 -10.95 10.06
CA SER A 108 -3.14 -11.00 8.83
C SER A 108 -4.65 -11.04 9.12
N LYS A 109 -5.09 -11.84 10.09
CA LYS A 109 -6.49 -11.95 10.49
C LYS A 109 -7.04 -10.62 11.03
N ALA A 110 -6.30 -9.95 11.91
CA ALA A 110 -6.67 -8.65 12.44
C ALA A 110 -6.73 -7.58 11.33
N SER A 111 -5.78 -7.63 10.39
CA SER A 111 -5.76 -6.73 9.23
C SER A 111 -6.98 -6.93 8.33
N GLN A 112 -7.43 -8.17 8.10
CA GLN A 112 -8.65 -8.47 7.35
C GLN A 112 -9.90 -7.90 8.04
N VAL A 113 -10.00 -8.06 9.36
CA VAL A 113 -11.10 -7.47 10.15
C VAL A 113 -11.09 -5.94 10.06
N CYS A 114 -9.91 -5.30 10.08
CA CYS A 114 -9.79 -3.86 9.88
C CYS A 114 -10.33 -3.42 8.50
N CYS A 115 -9.95 -4.13 7.43
CA CYS A 115 -10.43 -3.87 6.07
C CYS A 115 -11.96 -4.04 5.96
N PHE A 116 -12.49 -5.12 6.53
CA PHE A 116 -13.93 -5.37 6.53
C PHE A 116 -14.70 -4.29 7.28
N LEU A 117 -14.24 -3.93 8.49
CA LEU A 117 -14.87 -2.87 9.29
C LEU A 117 -14.81 -1.51 8.59
N LEU A 118 -13.74 -1.19 7.86
CA LEU A 118 -13.67 0.01 7.03
C LEU A 118 -14.80 0.05 5.99
N GLN A 119 -15.04 -1.06 5.30
CA GLN A 119 -16.13 -1.15 4.31
C GLN A 119 -17.51 -0.98 4.96
N GLN A 120 -17.75 -1.65 6.09
CA GLN A 120 -19.03 -1.57 6.81
C GLN A 120 -19.29 -0.18 7.37
N MET A 121 -18.25 0.47 7.88
CA MET A 121 -18.35 1.80 8.49
C MET A 121 -18.39 2.92 7.45
N GLN A 122 -18.17 2.64 6.17
CA GLN A 122 -18.06 3.67 5.14
C GLN A 122 -19.24 4.65 5.09
N PRO A 123 -20.51 4.25 5.28
CA PRO A 123 -21.63 5.19 5.37
C PRO A 123 -21.51 6.21 6.51
N LEU A 124 -20.77 5.88 7.57
CA LEU A 124 -20.59 6.72 8.77
C LEU A 124 -19.36 7.64 8.66
N ILE A 125 -18.34 7.24 7.91
CA ILE A 125 -17.02 7.91 7.88
C ILE A 125 -16.59 8.45 6.52
N ASN A 126 -17.36 8.23 5.45
CA ASN A 126 -17.00 8.64 4.08
C ASN A 126 -16.62 10.12 3.93
N LYS A 127 -17.20 11.02 4.73
CA LYS A 127 -16.91 12.47 4.71
C LYS A 127 -15.57 12.84 5.36
N LEU A 128 -14.93 11.91 6.07
CA LEU A 128 -13.65 12.15 6.75
C LEU A 128 -12.48 11.94 5.78
N PRO A 129 -11.30 12.55 6.03
CA PRO A 129 -10.08 12.19 5.33
C PRO A 129 -9.76 10.69 5.45
N LYS A 130 -9.25 10.05 4.39
CA LYS A 130 -8.94 8.60 4.38
C LYS A 130 -8.11 8.13 5.56
N GLN A 131 -7.11 8.92 5.97
CA GLN A 131 -6.26 8.60 7.13
C GLN A 131 -7.08 8.50 8.43
N LEU A 132 -8.06 9.39 8.61
CA LEU A 132 -8.98 9.34 9.74
C LEU A 132 -9.94 8.17 9.63
N GLN A 133 -10.47 7.88 8.44
CA GLN A 133 -11.30 6.69 8.20
C GLN A 133 -10.56 5.42 8.63
N ASN A 134 -9.34 5.22 8.13
CA ASN A 134 -8.49 4.08 8.48
C ASN A 134 -8.20 4.00 9.98
N ALA A 135 -7.81 5.11 10.61
CA ALA A 135 -7.49 5.14 12.03
C ALA A 135 -8.68 4.77 12.90
N ILE A 136 -9.89 5.22 12.54
CA ILE A 136 -11.11 4.90 13.27
C ILE A 136 -11.46 3.42 13.10
N SER A 137 -11.44 2.90 11.87
CA SER A 137 -11.70 1.48 11.62
C SER A 137 -10.71 0.57 12.35
N VAL A 138 -9.42 0.91 12.33
CA VAL A 138 -8.38 0.17 13.06
C VAL A 138 -8.63 0.22 14.57
N LYS A 139 -8.99 1.39 15.13
CA LYS A 139 -9.25 1.50 16.57
C LYS A 139 -10.40 0.59 17.00
N ILE A 140 -11.54 0.68 16.31
CA ILE A 140 -12.70 -0.16 16.63
C ILE A 140 -12.37 -1.65 16.44
N ALA A 141 -11.68 -2.02 15.36
CA ALA A 141 -11.24 -3.39 15.13
C ALA A 141 -10.38 -3.90 16.28
N THR A 142 -9.38 -3.13 16.69
CA THR A 142 -8.46 -3.52 17.77
C THR A 142 -9.15 -3.59 19.12
N ASP A 143 -10.16 -2.76 19.38
CA ASP A 143 -10.96 -2.82 20.61
C ASP A 143 -11.81 -4.08 20.68
N ILE A 144 -12.33 -4.54 19.54
CA ILE A 144 -13.10 -5.78 19.47
C ILE A 144 -12.18 -7.00 19.59
N ILE A 145 -11.10 -7.05 18.80
CA ILE A 145 -10.18 -8.20 18.75
C ILE A 145 -9.43 -8.37 20.07
N TYR A 146 -8.94 -7.27 20.63
CA TYR A 146 -8.10 -7.25 21.83
C TYR A 146 -8.86 -6.72 23.04
N LEU A 147 -10.17 -6.98 23.11
CA LEU A 147 -11.05 -6.51 24.20
C LEU A 147 -10.47 -6.82 25.59
N LYS A 148 -9.92 -8.02 25.77
CA LYS A 148 -9.31 -8.47 27.04
C LYS A 148 -8.01 -7.72 27.40
N GLN A 149 -7.36 -7.09 26.42
CA GLN A 149 -6.10 -6.37 26.58
C GLN A 149 -6.28 -4.84 26.51
N GLY A 150 -7.52 -4.37 26.35
CA GLY A 150 -7.85 -2.93 26.27
C GLY A 150 -7.62 -2.29 24.89
N GLY A 151 -7.39 -3.09 23.84
CA GLY A 151 -7.16 -2.57 22.49
C GLY A 151 -5.85 -1.81 22.31
N ILE A 152 -5.65 -1.19 21.14
CA ILE A 152 -4.51 -0.31 20.91
C ILE A 152 -4.86 1.11 21.34
N SER A 153 -3.93 1.78 22.05
CA SER A 153 -4.12 3.16 22.49
C SER A 153 -4.37 4.12 21.31
N PRO A 154 -5.37 5.02 21.40
CA PRO A 154 -5.61 6.04 20.38
C PRO A 154 -4.38 6.91 20.07
N LYS A 155 -3.51 7.14 21.06
CA LYS A 155 -2.27 7.91 20.91
C LYS A 155 -1.32 7.24 19.90
N ILE A 156 -1.16 5.93 20.01
CA ILE A 156 -0.27 5.13 19.15
C ILE A 156 -0.81 5.12 17.73
N ILE A 157 -2.12 4.90 17.55
CA ILE A 157 -2.76 4.91 16.23
C ILE A 157 -2.62 6.28 15.57
N ALA A 158 -2.87 7.36 16.32
CA ALA A 158 -2.74 8.72 15.80
C ALA A 158 -1.32 9.04 15.33
N GLN A 159 -0.31 8.62 16.10
CA GLN A 159 1.10 8.77 15.73
C GLN A 159 1.43 7.98 14.45
N MET A 160 1.02 6.71 14.35
CA MET A 160 1.33 5.86 13.20
C MET A 160 0.59 6.27 11.92
N ALA A 161 -0.60 6.84 12.06
CA ALA A 161 -1.40 7.39 10.97
C ALA A 161 -1.04 8.85 10.62
N ASN A 162 -0.14 9.47 11.38
CA ASN A 162 0.25 10.89 11.23
C ASN A 162 -0.96 11.85 11.26
N ILE A 163 -1.83 11.70 12.26
CA ILE A 163 -3.03 12.53 12.46
C ILE A 163 -3.03 13.18 13.84
N LYS A 164 -3.76 14.31 13.97
CA LYS A 164 -3.94 14.98 15.26
C LYS A 164 -4.83 14.16 16.19
N LEU A 165 -4.36 13.89 17.40
CA LEU A 165 -5.06 13.06 18.39
C LEU A 165 -6.43 13.62 18.77
N GLU A 166 -6.54 14.93 18.96
CA GLU A 166 -7.80 15.58 19.35
C GLU A 166 -8.87 15.39 18.28
N GLN A 167 -8.52 15.65 17.02
CA GLN A 167 -9.39 15.44 15.88
C GLN A 167 -9.81 13.97 15.78
N PHE A 168 -8.88 13.04 16.02
CA PHE A 168 -9.16 11.62 16.02
C PHE A 168 -10.18 11.24 17.11
N GLN A 169 -9.98 11.70 18.35
CA GLN A 169 -10.87 11.41 19.48
C GLN A 169 -12.28 11.98 19.30
N ILE A 170 -12.40 13.21 18.79
CA ILE A 170 -13.70 13.84 18.51
C ILE A 170 -14.49 12.98 17.50
N ASN A 171 -13.85 12.55 16.42
CA ASN A 171 -14.52 11.74 15.40
C ASN A 171 -14.82 10.33 15.90
N LEU A 172 -13.94 9.72 16.71
CA LEU A 172 -14.20 8.43 17.33
C LEU A 172 -15.44 8.48 18.25
N ASN A 173 -15.60 9.54 19.04
CA ASN A 173 -16.75 9.74 19.91
C ASN A 173 -18.07 9.86 19.14
N ARG A 174 -18.05 10.41 17.91
CA ARG A 174 -19.23 10.48 17.04
C ARG A 174 -19.68 9.11 16.53
N ILE A 175 -18.79 8.12 16.53
CA ILE A 175 -19.12 6.76 16.07
C ILE A 175 -19.62 5.87 17.20
N LYS A 176 -19.24 6.14 18.45
CA LYS A 176 -19.66 5.34 19.63
C LYS A 176 -21.15 4.96 19.65
N PRO A 177 -22.11 5.84 19.29
CA PRO A 177 -23.53 5.48 19.25
C PRO A 177 -23.87 4.31 18.31
N PHE A 178 -23.05 4.06 17.29
CA PHE A 178 -23.24 2.99 16.31
C PHE A 178 -22.50 1.69 16.67
N ALA A 179 -21.82 1.63 17.82
CA ALA A 179 -20.97 0.51 18.21
C ALA A 179 -21.71 -0.83 18.19
N PHE A 180 -22.95 -0.87 18.68
CA PHE A 180 -23.77 -2.10 18.70
C PHE A 180 -24.01 -2.63 17.29
N LYS A 181 -24.42 -1.76 16.36
CA LYS A 181 -24.65 -2.12 14.96
C LYS A 181 -23.37 -2.63 14.29
N ILE A 182 -22.25 -1.95 14.52
CA ILE A 182 -20.94 -2.35 13.97
C ILE A 182 -20.55 -3.75 14.45
N ILE A 183 -20.76 -4.06 15.73
CA ILE A 183 -20.48 -5.38 16.29
C ILE A 183 -21.41 -6.45 15.72
N GLN A 184 -22.71 -6.15 15.62
CA GLN A 184 -23.69 -7.08 15.06
C GLN A 184 -23.39 -7.43 13.59
N ASP A 185 -23.06 -6.43 12.77
CA ASP A 185 -22.69 -6.62 11.36
C ASP A 185 -21.41 -7.46 11.23
N LEU A 186 -20.44 -7.26 12.14
CA LEU A 186 -19.23 -8.08 12.19
C LEU A 186 -19.51 -9.55 12.56
N PHE A 187 -20.38 -9.80 13.54
CA PHE A 187 -20.76 -11.18 13.89
C PHE A 187 -21.50 -11.88 12.75
N ASN A 188 -22.41 -11.17 12.07
CA ASN A 188 -23.10 -11.71 10.90
C ASN A 188 -22.13 -12.11 9.79
N TYR A 189 -21.12 -11.28 9.52
CA TYR A 189 -20.07 -11.59 8.57
C TYR A 189 -19.26 -12.84 8.94
N ILE A 190 -18.82 -12.94 10.21
CA ILE A 190 -18.07 -14.11 10.68
C ILE A 190 -18.92 -15.39 10.55
N ASN A 191 -20.18 -15.34 10.96
CA ASN A 191 -21.08 -16.48 10.89
C ASN A 191 -21.34 -16.96 9.46
N ASN A 192 -21.43 -16.02 8.51
CA ASN A 192 -21.61 -16.33 7.09
C ASN A 192 -20.35 -16.88 6.40
N ILE A 193 -19.16 -16.65 6.95
CA ILE A 193 -17.90 -17.25 6.45
C ILE A 193 -17.72 -18.69 6.95
N SER A 194 -18.30 -19.02 8.09
CA SER A 194 -18.24 -20.35 8.71
C SER A 194 -19.30 -21.34 8.19
N GLN A 195 -20.06 -20.97 7.16
CA GLN A 195 -20.96 -21.84 6.39
C GLN A 195 -20.33 -22.19 5.04
#